data_AF-A0A529M1F2-F1
#
_entry.id   AF-A0A529M1F2-F1
#
_cell.length_a   1.000
_cell.length_b   1.000
_cell.length_c   1.000
_cell.angle_alpha   90.00
_cell.angle_beta   90.00
_cell.angle_gamma   90.00
#
_symmetry.space_group_name_H-M   'P 1'
#
loop_
_entity.id
_entity.type
_entity.pdbx_description
1 polymer ?
#
loop_
_entity_poly.entity_id
_entity_poly.type
_entity_poly.pdbx_seq_one_letter_code
_entity_poly.pdbx_strand_id
1 'polypeptide(L)'
;MRIFTASLATETNTFSPVPTDRASFEMAFYAGPGKHPDTPTLCSSPMVALRRRAAAEGLDVIEGTATWAEPGGLVQRQTYEALRDEILGQLKAALPVDAVILGLHGAMVAQGYDDCEGDLLERVRAMVGPEVVIAVELDPHSH
;
A
#
# COMPACT_ATOMS: atom_id res chain seq x y z
N MET A 1 -9.95 16.28 9.55
CA MET A 1 -8.82 15.98 8.64
C MET A 1 -9.20 14.77 7.81
N ARG A 2 -9.12 14.87 6.48
CA ARG A 2 -9.35 13.78 5.53
C ARG A 2 -8.03 13.04 5.29
N ILE A 3 -7.98 11.76 5.64
CA ILE A 3 -6.77 10.94 5.52
C ILE A 3 -7.07 9.78 4.57
N PHE A 4 -6.27 9.61 3.54
CA PHE A 4 -6.28 8.38 2.74
C PHE A 4 -5.26 7.38 3.30
N THR A 5 -5.64 6.11 3.38
CA THR A 5 -4.74 5.03 3.80
C THR A 5 -4.94 3.78 2.98
N ALA A 6 -3.85 3.08 2.68
CA ALA A 6 -3.82 1.84 1.91
C ALA A 6 -2.58 1.02 2.31
N SER A 7 -2.53 -0.25 1.90
CA SER A 7 -1.39 -1.13 2.16
C SER A 7 -1.10 -2.03 0.96
N LEU A 8 0.18 -2.12 0.60
CA LEU A 8 0.69 -2.97 -0.47
C LEU A 8 2.07 -3.48 -0.05
N ALA A 9 2.20 -4.79 0.15
CA ALA A 9 3.40 -5.34 0.76
C ALA A 9 3.78 -6.73 0.24
N THR A 10 5.07 -6.92 0.01
CA THR A 10 5.73 -8.24 -0.11
C THR A 10 7.24 -8.00 0.00
N GLU A 11 7.98 -9.05 0.36
CA GLU A 11 9.44 -9.03 0.33
C GLU A 11 9.92 -9.78 -0.92
N THR A 12 10.88 -9.22 -1.64
CA THR A 12 11.37 -9.82 -2.89
C THR A 12 12.78 -10.37 -2.76
N ASN A 13 12.92 -11.66 -3.08
CA ASN A 13 14.20 -12.31 -3.37
C ASN A 13 14.44 -12.33 -4.89
N THR A 14 15.27 -11.41 -5.38
CA THR A 14 15.56 -11.25 -6.82
C THR A 14 16.29 -12.45 -7.46
N PHE A 15 16.80 -13.39 -6.65
CA PHE A 15 17.41 -14.65 -7.14
C PHE A 15 16.41 -15.80 -7.27
N SER A 16 15.18 -15.65 -6.75
CA SER A 16 14.16 -16.69 -6.84
C SER A 16 13.62 -16.80 -8.27
N PRO A 17 13.57 -18.02 -8.84
CA PRO A 17 13.02 -18.23 -10.19
C PRO A 17 11.49 -18.26 -10.22
N VAL A 18 10.81 -18.21 -9.07
CA VAL A 18 9.34 -18.27 -8.98
C VAL A 18 8.79 -16.85 -8.83
N PRO A 19 8.14 -16.28 -9.86
CA PRO A 19 7.61 -14.93 -9.78
C PRO A 19 6.38 -14.85 -8.88
N THR A 20 6.19 -13.69 -8.24
CA THR A 20 5.00 -13.37 -7.45
C THR A 20 3.95 -12.73 -8.36
N ASP A 21 2.75 -13.28 -8.40
CA ASP A 21 1.66 -12.84 -9.28
C ASP A 21 0.42 -12.37 -8.50
N ARG A 22 -0.65 -11.98 -9.21
CA ARG A 22 -1.89 -11.49 -8.57
C ARG A 22 -2.51 -12.55 -7.67
N ALA A 23 -2.48 -13.82 -8.08
CA ALA A 23 -3.02 -14.92 -7.27
C ALA A 23 -2.27 -15.06 -5.94
N SER A 24 -0.96 -14.79 -5.93
CA SER A 24 -0.15 -14.78 -4.70
C SER A 24 -0.67 -13.78 -3.66
N PHE A 25 -1.06 -12.58 -4.09
CA PHE A 25 -1.69 -11.57 -3.22
C PHE A 25 -3.09 -11.98 -2.78
N GLU A 26 -3.92 -12.50 -3.69
CA GLU A 26 -5.30 -12.92 -3.39
C GLU A 26 -5.36 -14.12 -2.43
N MET A 27 -4.40 -15.04 -2.55
CA MET A 27 -4.29 -16.22 -1.68
C MET A 27 -3.79 -15.88 -0.28
N ALA A 28 -2.82 -14.97 -0.17
CA ALA A 28 -2.27 -14.56 1.12
C ALA A 28 -3.23 -13.61 1.84
N PHE A 29 -3.52 -12.44 1.24
CA PHE A 29 -4.49 -11.50 1.75
C PHE A 29 -4.83 -10.40 0.74
N TYR A 30 -6.13 -10.24 0.47
CA TYR A 30 -6.65 -9.11 -0.28
C TYR A 30 -7.91 -8.58 0.38
N ALA A 31 -7.93 -7.27 0.65
CA ALA A 31 -9.09 -6.55 1.11
C ALA A 31 -9.23 -5.24 0.33
N GLY A 32 -10.31 -5.11 -0.44
CA GLY A 32 -10.66 -3.84 -1.07
C GLY A 32 -11.10 -2.77 -0.04
N PRO A 33 -11.43 -1.55 -0.52
CA PRO A 33 -11.85 -0.43 0.31
C PRO A 33 -12.91 -0.80 1.37
N GLY A 34 -12.63 -0.50 2.63
CA GLY A 34 -13.53 -0.76 3.76
C GLY A 34 -13.78 -2.24 4.08
N LYS A 35 -13.01 -3.15 3.48
CA LYS A 35 -13.09 -4.61 3.75
C LYS A 35 -11.94 -5.13 4.61
N HIS A 36 -10.95 -4.31 4.92
CA HIS A 36 -9.83 -4.71 5.78
C HIS A 36 -10.34 -5.04 7.20
N PRO A 37 -9.93 -6.15 7.84
CA PRO A 37 -10.45 -6.60 9.12
C PRO A 37 -10.00 -5.71 10.30
N ASP A 38 -10.59 -5.88 11.49
CA ASP A 38 -10.19 -5.10 12.67
C ASP A 38 -8.80 -5.47 13.21
N THR A 39 -8.31 -6.66 12.86
CA THR A 39 -6.98 -7.14 13.22
C THR A 39 -5.97 -6.69 12.15
N PRO A 40 -4.85 -6.05 12.52
CA PRO A 40 -3.78 -5.75 11.57
C PRO A 40 -3.27 -7.02 10.86
N THR A 41 -3.03 -6.90 9.56
CA THR A 41 -2.30 -7.85 8.73
C THR A 41 -0.93 -7.26 8.37
N LEU A 42 -0.13 -7.99 7.60
CA LEU A 42 1.24 -7.57 7.25
C LEU A 42 1.24 -6.17 6.62
N CYS A 43 2.06 -5.27 7.18
CA CYS A 43 2.18 -3.85 6.81
C CYS A 43 0.84 -3.09 6.75
N SER A 44 -0.18 -3.50 7.52
CA SER A 44 -1.50 -2.85 7.52
C SER A 44 -1.86 -2.18 8.85
N SER A 45 -0.94 -2.16 9.81
CA SER A 45 -1.13 -1.54 11.13
C SER A 45 -1.59 -0.07 11.06
N PRO A 46 -1.12 0.77 10.10
CA PRO A 46 -1.60 2.13 9.96
C PRO A 46 -3.12 2.25 9.82
N MET A 47 -3.78 1.32 9.10
CA MET A 47 -5.23 1.37 8.89
C MET A 47 -6.00 1.21 10.20
N VAL A 48 -5.64 0.21 11.01
CA VAL A 48 -6.29 -0.04 12.30
C VAL A 48 -6.00 1.07 13.29
N ALA A 49 -4.77 1.60 13.31
CA ALA A 49 -4.41 2.74 14.14
C ALA A 49 -5.23 3.98 13.77
N LEU A 50 -5.42 4.25 12.47
CA LEU A 50 -6.22 5.36 11.99
C LEU A 50 -7.71 5.21 12.30
N ARG A 51 -8.29 4.02 12.15
CA ARG A 51 -9.68 3.75 12.59
C ARG A 51 -9.89 4.09 14.07
N ARG A 52 -8.97 3.65 14.93
CA ARG A 52 -9.02 3.94 16.38
C ARG A 52 -8.94 5.44 16.65
N ARG A 53 -8.04 6.15 15.97
CA ARG A 53 -7.92 7.61 16.10
C ARG A 53 -9.13 8.34 15.52
N ALA A 54 -9.70 7.87 14.41
CA ALA A 54 -10.91 8.45 13.83
C ALA A 54 -12.07 8.45 14.82
N ALA A 55 -12.27 7.34 15.53
CA ALA A 55 -13.30 7.23 16.57
C ALA A 55 -13.08 8.19 17.75
N ALA A 56 -11.83 8.54 18.06
CA ALA A 56 -11.47 9.41 19.20
C ALA A 56 -11.36 10.90 18.83
N GLU A 57 -10.91 11.21 17.62
CA GLU A 57 -10.47 12.55 17.20
C GLU A 57 -11.34 13.15 16.07
N GLY A 58 -12.33 12.41 15.56
CA GLY A 58 -13.19 12.88 14.46
C GLY A 58 -12.48 12.99 13.12
N LEU A 59 -11.51 12.11 12.85
CA LEU A 59 -10.82 12.02 11.56
C LEU A 59 -11.75 11.40 10.51
N ASP A 60 -11.68 11.88 9.28
CA ASP A 60 -12.34 11.27 8.12
C ASP A 60 -11.34 10.37 7.42
N VAL A 61 -11.39 9.07 7.72
CA VAL A 61 -10.43 8.07 7.19
C VAL A 61 -11.05 7.38 5.98
N ILE A 62 -10.36 7.50 4.85
CA ILE A 62 -10.73 6.91 3.57
C ILE A 62 -9.77 5.75 3.31
N GLU A 63 -10.31 4.54 3.26
CA GLU A 63 -9.53 3.34 3.09
C GLU A 63 -9.48 2.90 1.63
N GLY A 64 -8.28 2.77 1.10
CA GLY A 64 -8.00 2.03 -0.12
C GLY A 64 -7.81 0.54 0.14
N THR A 65 -7.30 -0.14 -0.88
CA THR A 65 -6.95 -1.56 -0.84
C THR A 65 -5.82 -1.82 0.15
N ALA A 66 -5.93 -2.95 0.84
CA ALA A 66 -4.90 -3.54 1.67
C ALA A 66 -4.62 -4.95 1.17
N THR A 67 -3.38 -5.23 0.79
CA THR A 67 -3.02 -6.54 0.27
C THR A 67 -1.55 -6.84 0.46
N TRP A 68 -1.25 -8.12 0.70
CA TRP A 68 0.12 -8.59 0.78
C TRP A 68 0.27 -9.99 0.19
N ALA A 69 1.50 -10.34 -0.18
CA ALA A 69 1.88 -11.66 -0.64
C ALA A 69 3.08 -12.18 0.16
N GLU A 70 3.16 -13.50 0.32
CA GLU A 70 4.31 -14.17 0.94
C GLU A 70 5.62 -13.83 0.20
N PRO A 71 6.77 -13.78 0.91
CA PRO A 71 8.06 -13.49 0.28
C PRO A 71 8.35 -14.43 -0.89
N GLY A 72 8.78 -13.85 -2.01
CA GLY A 72 8.88 -14.59 -3.28
C GLY A 72 9.90 -14.00 -4.25
N GLY A 73 9.84 -14.43 -5.51
CA GLY A 73 10.61 -13.81 -6.58
C GLY A 73 10.03 -12.47 -7.01
N LEU A 74 10.58 -11.92 -8.11
CA LEU A 74 10.11 -10.65 -8.67
C LEU A 74 8.58 -10.66 -8.85
N VAL A 75 7.94 -9.58 -8.39
CA VAL A 75 6.53 -9.35 -8.69
C VAL A 75 6.38 -9.17 -10.21
N GLN A 76 5.41 -9.85 -10.82
CA GLN A 76 5.11 -9.65 -12.23
C GLN A 76 4.77 -8.18 -12.48
N ARG A 77 5.30 -7.61 -13.58
CA ARG A 77 5.06 -6.20 -13.93
C ARG A 77 3.58 -5.84 -13.89
N GLN A 78 2.76 -6.63 -14.59
CA GLN A 78 1.32 -6.42 -14.68
C GLN A 78 0.62 -6.50 -13.32
N THR A 79 1.11 -7.32 -12.39
CA THR A 79 0.54 -7.45 -11.05
C THR A 79 0.82 -6.20 -10.22
N TYR A 80 2.08 -5.76 -10.21
CA TYR A 80 2.47 -4.54 -9.52
C TYR A 80 1.72 -3.33 -10.09
N GLU A 81 1.74 -3.13 -11.41
CA GLU A 81 1.09 -2.00 -12.06
C GLU A 81 -0.43 -2.00 -11.79
N ALA A 82 -1.09 -3.16 -11.85
CA ALA A 82 -2.52 -3.25 -11.55
C ALA A 82 -2.83 -2.88 -10.09
N LEU A 83 -2.07 -3.39 -9.12
CA LEU A 83 -2.28 -3.10 -7.69
C LEU A 83 -1.95 -1.63 -7.36
N ARG A 84 -0.85 -1.11 -7.89
CA ARG A 84 -0.45 0.29 -7.79
C ARG A 84 -1.55 1.20 -8.34
N ASP A 85 -1.98 0.95 -9.57
CA ASP A 85 -2.96 1.79 -10.27
C ASP A 85 -4.35 1.70 -9.61
N GLU A 86 -4.69 0.57 -9.02
CA GLU A 86 -5.89 0.39 -8.19
C GLU A 86 -5.86 1.32 -6.98
N ILE A 87 -4.78 1.32 -6.19
CA ILE A 87 -4.61 2.20 -5.02
C ILE A 87 -4.59 3.68 -5.45
N LEU A 88 -3.88 4.02 -6.53
CA LEU A 88 -3.85 5.38 -7.05
C LEU A 88 -5.22 5.84 -7.54
N GLY A 89 -6.01 4.96 -8.17
CA GLY A 89 -7.38 5.24 -8.58
C GLY A 89 -8.29 5.55 -7.39
N GLN A 90 -8.11 4.83 -6.28
CA GLN A 90 -8.83 5.06 -5.03
C GLN A 90 -8.43 6.37 -4.38
N LEU A 91 -7.13 6.69 -4.32
CA LEU A 91 -6.65 7.98 -3.85
C LEU A 91 -7.24 9.12 -4.70
N LYS A 92 -7.26 8.97 -6.03
CA LYS A 92 -7.81 9.97 -6.94
C LYS A 92 -9.28 10.27 -6.64
N ALA A 93 -10.06 9.23 -6.37
CA ALA A 93 -11.47 9.37 -6.00
C ALA A 93 -11.66 9.97 -4.59
N ALA A 94 -10.67 9.85 -3.71
CA ALA A 94 -10.69 10.37 -2.35
C ALA A 94 -10.31 11.87 -2.26
N LEU A 95 -9.66 12.43 -3.30
CA LEU A 95 -9.20 13.82 -3.31
C LEU A 95 -10.35 14.83 -3.13
N PRO A 96 -10.09 15.98 -2.47
CA PRO A 96 -8.84 16.36 -1.80
C PRO A 96 -8.65 15.64 -0.46
N VAL A 97 -7.40 15.37 -0.08
CA VAL A 97 -7.02 14.83 1.24
C VAL A 97 -5.99 15.71 1.91
N ASP A 98 -5.99 15.72 3.23
CA ASP A 98 -5.04 16.47 4.05
C ASP A 98 -3.75 15.66 4.31
N ALA A 99 -3.85 14.33 4.29
CA ALA A 99 -2.73 13.42 4.44
C ALA A 99 -2.94 12.09 3.71
N VAL A 100 -1.83 11.45 3.34
CA VAL A 100 -1.76 10.07 2.86
C VAL A 100 -0.87 9.27 3.80
N ILE A 101 -1.38 8.16 4.33
CA ILE A 101 -0.65 7.31 5.28
C ILE A 101 -0.68 5.88 4.74
N LEU A 102 0.46 5.37 4.29
CA LEU A 102 0.58 4.06 3.67
C LEU A 102 1.31 3.09 4.59
N GLY A 103 0.89 1.83 4.58
CA GLY A 103 1.70 0.74 5.13
C GLY A 103 2.30 -0.07 3.99
N LEU A 104 3.63 -0.01 3.84
CA LEU A 104 4.38 -0.64 2.77
C LEU A 104 5.44 -1.56 3.37
N HIS A 105 5.93 -2.54 2.60
CA HIS A 105 7.05 -3.35 3.08
C HIS A 105 8.35 -2.56 3.01
N GLY A 106 8.64 -1.95 1.86
CA GLY A 106 9.92 -1.31 1.55
C GLY A 106 10.95 -2.24 0.91
N ALA A 107 10.56 -3.47 0.58
CA ALA A 107 11.44 -4.45 -0.07
C ALA A 107 10.77 -5.13 -1.29
N MET A 108 9.78 -4.47 -1.88
CA MET A 108 9.13 -4.99 -3.07
C MET A 108 9.95 -4.64 -4.32
N VAL A 109 10.25 -5.65 -5.12
CA VAL A 109 10.88 -5.49 -6.43
C VAL A 109 10.00 -6.17 -7.48
N ALA A 110 9.67 -5.44 -8.54
CA ALA A 110 8.88 -5.96 -9.66
C ALA A 110 9.70 -5.98 -10.96
N GLN A 111 9.20 -6.70 -11.95
CA GLN A 111 9.85 -6.77 -13.26
C GLN A 111 9.91 -5.39 -13.94
N GLY A 112 11.10 -4.77 -13.92
CA GLY A 112 11.33 -3.42 -14.44
C GLY A 112 11.09 -2.30 -13.43
N TYR A 113 10.92 -2.61 -12.16
CA TYR A 113 10.81 -1.67 -11.05
C TYR A 113 11.70 -2.16 -9.90
N ASP A 114 12.87 -1.54 -9.75
CA ASP A 114 13.81 -1.86 -8.67
C ASP A 114 13.34 -1.32 -7.31
N ASP A 115 12.53 -0.25 -7.33
CA ASP A 115 11.96 0.44 -6.18
C ASP A 115 10.45 0.66 -6.40
N CYS A 116 9.64 -0.30 -5.97
CA CYS A 116 8.19 -0.25 -6.12
C CYS A 116 7.53 0.78 -5.20
N GLU A 117 8.07 0.96 -3.99
CA GLU A 117 7.59 1.92 -3.02
C GLU A 117 7.86 3.35 -3.49
N GLY A 118 9.05 3.63 -4.04
CA GLY A 118 9.39 4.90 -4.68
C GLY A 118 8.47 5.26 -5.84
N ASP A 119 8.25 4.35 -6.79
CA ASP A 119 7.32 4.60 -7.92
C ASP A 119 5.90 4.92 -7.44
N LEU A 120 5.41 4.21 -6.41
CA LEU A 120 4.11 4.52 -5.81
C LEU A 120 4.10 5.91 -5.15
N LEU A 121 5.11 6.22 -4.33
CA LEU A 121 5.17 7.48 -3.57
C LEU A 121 5.36 8.70 -4.46
N GLU A 122 6.13 8.61 -5.54
CA GLU A 122 6.27 9.67 -6.54
C GLU A 122 4.93 9.99 -7.20
N ARG A 123 4.15 8.97 -7.56
CA ARG A 123 2.82 9.14 -8.15
C ARG A 123 1.82 9.71 -7.15
N VAL A 124 1.84 9.25 -5.90
CA VAL A 124 1.04 9.84 -4.83
C VAL A 124 1.38 11.33 -4.67
N ARG A 125 2.66 11.68 -4.59
CA ARG A 125 3.12 13.07 -4.48
C ARG A 125 2.65 13.94 -5.63
N ALA A 126 2.75 13.44 -6.86
CA ALA A 126 2.27 14.15 -8.05
C ALA A 126 0.75 14.43 -7.99
N MET A 127 -0.04 13.55 -7.37
CA MET A 127 -1.48 13.70 -7.24
C MET A 127 -1.91 14.65 -6.12
N VAL A 128 -1.24 14.57 -4.96
CA VAL A 128 -1.66 15.33 -3.76
C VAL A 128 -1.00 16.71 -3.66
N GLY A 129 0.02 16.98 -4.47
CA GLY A 129 0.78 18.24 -4.43
C GLY A 129 1.80 18.28 -3.30
N PRO A 130 2.61 19.36 -3.19
CA PRO A 130 3.77 19.41 -2.27
C PRO A 130 3.39 19.57 -0.79
N GLU A 131 2.23 20.15 -0.49
CA GLU A 131 1.83 20.51 0.89
C GLU A 131 1.23 19.35 1.68
N VAL A 132 0.66 18.36 1.00
CA VAL A 132 0.00 17.22 1.68
C VAL A 132 1.06 16.33 2.34
N VAL A 133 0.82 15.97 3.60
CA VAL A 133 1.71 15.06 4.34
C VAL A 133 1.57 13.66 3.74
N ILE A 134 2.70 13.04 3.39
CA ILE A 134 2.77 11.62 3.03
C ILE A 134 3.59 10.95 4.12
N ALA A 135 2.99 10.02 4.85
CA ALA A 135 3.67 9.19 5.84
C ALA A 135 3.63 7.73 5.41
N VAL A 136 4.71 7.01 5.67
CA VAL A 136 4.86 5.60 5.29
C VAL A 136 5.38 4.85 6.50
N GLU A 137 4.70 3.77 6.85
CA GLU A 137 5.23 2.73 7.72
C GLU A 137 5.93 1.68 6.86
N LEU A 138 7.15 1.31 7.26
CA LEU A 138 8.02 0.38 6.55
C LEU A 138 8.47 -0.74 7.47
N ASP A 139 8.65 -1.91 6.88
CA ASP A 139 9.30 -3.02 7.55
C ASP A 139 10.81 -2.69 7.74
N PRO A 140 11.45 -3.13 8.86
CA PRO A 140 12.88 -2.95 9.08
C PRO A 140 13.80 -3.57 8.02
N HIS A 141 13.31 -4.49 7.20
CA HIS A 141 14.04 -5.09 6.07
C HIS A 141 13.93 -4.27 4.78
N SER A 142 13.41 -3.04 4.85
CA SER A 142 13.42 -2.11 3.71
C SER A 142 14.83 -1.91 3.12
N HIS A 143 14.91 -1.75 1.79
CA HIS A 143 16.17 -1.62 1.05
C HIS A 143 16.63 -0.17 0.87
#